data_AF-A0A820NCW6-F1
#
_entry.id   AF-A0A820NCW6-F1
#
_cell.length_a   1.000
_cell.length_b   1.000
_cell.length_c   1.000
_cell.angle_alpha   90.00
_cell.angle_beta   90.00
_cell.angle_gamma   90.00
#
_symmetry.space_group_name_H-M   'P 1'
#
loop_
_entity.id
_entity.type
_entity.pdbx_description
1 polymer ?
#
loop_
_entity_poly.entity_id
_entity_poly.type
_entity_poly.pdbx_seq_one_letter_code
_entity_poly.pdbx_strand_id
1 'polypeptide(L)'
;MEGGGDSLVHALSYFLTGNILDSAKLRQQLVSELLAHPKLYGLDLSKAGKFELKIMSQEGINLIPEAIKAFSNLYNCKITVFEKRRYPIHFGDDNLPNICFLNSYNSLHYNLLINNDTTINNEGENINAVNHTLNTNKVTQVVQINNHSPLILPEGRVESEIEIKNKEKKVNIDNQNK
;
A
#
# COMPACT_ATOMS: atom_id res chain seq x y z
N MET A 1 -2.47 2.60 -2.04
CA MET A 1 -2.98 2.24 -0.72
C MET A 1 -3.49 3.50 -0.07
N GLU A 2 -4.77 3.58 0.24
CA GLU A 2 -5.30 4.69 1.04
C GLU A 2 -4.75 4.61 2.48
N GLY A 3 -4.76 5.72 3.21
CA GLY A 3 -4.43 5.73 4.65
C GLY A 3 -3.36 6.73 5.10
N GLY A 4 -2.91 7.68 4.27
CA GLY A 4 -1.93 8.68 4.71
C GLY A 4 -0.68 8.03 5.32
N GLY A 5 -0.46 8.26 6.62
CA GLY A 5 0.67 7.68 7.36
C GLY A 5 0.58 6.18 7.69
N ASP A 6 -0.55 5.54 7.40
CA ASP A 6 -0.73 4.09 7.52
C ASP A 6 -0.40 3.32 6.24
N SER A 7 -0.12 4.02 5.13
CA SER A 7 0.07 3.41 3.81
C SER A 7 1.11 2.27 3.79
N LEU A 8 2.22 2.41 4.52
CA LEU A 8 3.22 1.36 4.66
C LEU A 8 2.65 0.12 5.37
N VAL A 9 2.01 0.31 6.51
CA VAL A 9 1.50 -0.80 7.32
C VAL A 9 0.34 -1.49 6.60
N HIS A 10 -0.51 -0.73 5.89
CA HIS A 10 -1.55 -1.28 5.03
C HIS A 10 -0.97 -2.15 3.92
N ALA A 11 0.06 -1.68 3.22
CA ALA A 11 0.72 -2.45 2.17
C ALA A 11 1.34 -3.75 2.71
N LEU A 12 2.02 -3.67 3.87
CA LEU A 12 2.65 -4.81 4.51
C LEU A 12 1.63 -5.81 5.08
N SER A 13 0.55 -5.34 5.72
CA SER A 13 -0.53 -6.18 6.22
C SER A 13 -1.22 -6.94 5.09
N TYR A 14 -1.50 -6.24 3.98
CA TYR A 14 -2.10 -6.84 2.81
C TYR A 14 -1.19 -7.90 2.20
N PHE A 15 0.12 -7.65 2.13
CA PHE A 15 1.08 -8.67 1.68
C PHE A 15 1.08 -9.93 2.55
N LEU A 16 0.97 -9.80 3.89
CA LEU A 16 0.97 -10.96 4.78
C LEU A 16 -0.33 -11.76 4.76
N THR A 17 -1.47 -11.07 4.74
CA THR A 17 -2.76 -11.66 5.09
C THR A 17 -3.80 -11.57 3.98
N GLY A 18 -3.50 -10.85 2.89
CA GLY A 18 -4.48 -10.45 1.88
C GLY A 18 -5.48 -9.40 2.38
N ASN A 19 -5.28 -8.84 3.59
CA ASN A 19 -6.19 -7.91 4.22
C ASN A 19 -5.44 -6.79 5.01
N ILE A 20 -6.07 -5.63 5.14
CA ILE A 20 -5.58 -4.50 5.94
C ILE A 20 -6.09 -4.52 7.39
N LEU A 21 -7.05 -5.37 7.75
CA LEU A 21 -7.67 -5.36 9.09
C LEU A 21 -6.68 -5.59 10.24
N ASP A 22 -5.57 -6.29 9.98
CA ASP A 22 -4.54 -6.56 10.98
C ASP A 22 -3.42 -5.49 11.02
N SER A 23 -3.60 -4.36 10.32
CA SER A 23 -2.57 -3.33 10.21
C SER A 23 -2.20 -2.71 11.57
N ALA A 24 -3.18 -2.46 12.45
CA ALA A 24 -2.90 -1.91 13.79
C ALA A 24 -2.03 -2.85 14.63
N LYS A 25 -2.30 -4.16 14.58
CA LYS A 25 -1.50 -5.18 15.27
C LYS A 25 -0.09 -5.26 14.67
N LEU A 26 0.01 -5.27 13.34
CA LEU A 26 1.29 -5.27 12.65
C LEU A 26 2.13 -4.04 13.02
N ARG A 27 1.52 -2.84 13.04
CA ARG A 27 2.17 -1.59 13.47
C ARG A 27 2.79 -1.73 14.86
N GLN A 28 2.02 -2.24 15.82
CA GLN A 28 2.51 -2.45 17.18
C GLN A 28 3.69 -3.43 17.21
N GLN A 29 3.61 -4.55 16.49
CA GLN A 29 4.69 -5.53 16.41
C GLN A 29 5.98 -4.92 15.84
N LEU A 30 5.88 -4.15 14.76
CA LEU A 30 7.04 -3.49 14.15
C LEU A 30 7.69 -2.49 15.10
N VAL A 31 6.89 -1.65 15.77
CA VAL A 31 7.39 -0.67 16.73
C VAL A 31 8.02 -1.36 17.94
N SER A 32 7.40 -2.41 18.47
CA SER A 32 7.94 -3.22 19.57
C SER A 32 9.28 -3.85 19.20
N GLU A 33 9.42 -4.38 17.99
CA GLU A 33 10.65 -4.97 17.48
C GLU A 33 11.78 -3.92 17.39
N LEU A 34 11.50 -2.75 16.82
CA LEU A 34 12.47 -1.64 16.74
C LEU A 34 12.92 -1.15 18.13
N LEU A 35 12.01 -1.12 19.10
CA LEU A 35 12.31 -0.72 20.48
C LEU A 35 13.13 -1.79 21.24
N ALA A 36 12.86 -3.07 20.98
CA ALA A 36 13.55 -4.19 21.62
C ALA A 36 14.96 -4.39 21.06
N HIS A 37 15.13 -4.23 19.75
CA HIS A 37 16.37 -4.56 19.02
C HIS A 37 16.91 -3.42 18.14
N PRO A 38 17.04 -2.18 18.65
CA PRO A 38 17.34 -1.01 17.82
C PRO A 38 18.66 -1.14 17.03
N LYS A 39 19.68 -1.75 17.63
CA LYS A 39 20.99 -1.95 16.98
C LYS A 39 20.93 -2.85 15.75
N LEU A 40 20.01 -3.82 15.70
CA LEU A 40 19.81 -4.70 14.53
C LEU A 40 19.38 -3.90 13.28
N TYR A 41 18.73 -2.76 13.53
CA TYR A 41 18.19 -1.85 12.53
C TYR A 41 19.04 -0.60 12.33
N GLY A 42 20.23 -0.52 12.96
CA GLY A 42 21.10 0.65 12.86
C GLY A 42 20.59 1.87 13.63
N LEU A 43 19.66 1.67 14.56
CA LEU A 43 19.10 2.76 15.37
C LEU A 43 19.92 2.94 16.64
N ASP A 44 20.39 4.17 16.86
CA ASP A 44 20.95 4.60 18.15
C ASP A 44 19.92 5.45 18.89
N LEU A 45 19.15 4.80 19.79
CA LEU A 45 17.99 5.41 20.40
C LEU A 45 18.34 6.14 21.70
N SER A 46 18.32 7.47 21.63
CA SER A 46 18.21 8.34 22.80
C SER A 46 16.85 8.18 23.51
N LYS A 47 16.68 8.80 24.69
CA LYS A 47 15.36 8.86 25.35
C LYS A 47 14.28 9.47 24.44
N ALA A 48 14.64 10.51 23.68
CA ALA A 48 13.74 11.14 22.72
C ALA A 48 13.42 10.19 21.54
N GLY A 49 14.42 9.52 20.98
CA GLY A 49 14.20 8.55 19.88
C GLY A 49 13.31 7.38 20.29
N LYS A 50 13.44 6.89 21.54
CA LYS A 50 12.51 5.88 22.09
C LYS A 50 11.08 6.41 22.21
N PHE A 51 10.90 7.68 22.56
CA PHE A 51 9.59 8.29 22.66
C PHE A 51 8.96 8.49 21.28
N GLU A 52 9.73 8.96 20.29
CA GLU A 52 9.29 9.08 18.90
C GLU A 52 8.84 7.73 18.33
N LEU A 53 9.63 6.66 18.51
CA LEU A 53 9.23 5.32 18.11
C LEU A 53 7.95 4.86 18.80
N LYS A 54 7.77 5.16 20.09
CA LYS A 54 6.51 4.83 20.79
C LYS A 54 5.32 5.57 20.20
N ILE A 55 5.47 6.83 19.80
CA ILE A 55 4.39 7.57 19.13
C ILE A 55 4.02 6.92 17.79
N MET A 56 5.00 6.36 17.06
CA MET A 56 4.75 5.65 15.80
C MET A 56 3.87 4.40 15.94
N SER A 57 3.61 3.93 17.17
CA SER A 57 2.60 2.88 17.42
C SER A 57 1.17 3.33 17.17
N GLN A 58 0.92 4.63 17.09
CA GLN A 58 -0.40 5.21 16.84
C GLN A 58 -0.73 5.21 15.33
N GLU A 59 -2.01 5.03 15.03
CA GLU A 59 -2.55 5.11 13.66
C GLU A 59 -2.34 6.50 13.05
N GLY A 60 -2.21 6.56 11.73
CA GLY A 60 -1.98 7.79 10.97
C GLY A 60 -0.56 8.34 11.04
N ILE A 61 0.31 7.81 11.90
CA ILE A 61 1.71 8.23 12.02
C ILE A 61 2.59 7.41 11.07
N ASN A 62 3.42 8.09 10.28
CA ASN A 62 4.39 7.42 9.41
C ASN A 62 5.38 6.59 10.23
N LEU A 63 5.56 5.33 9.86
CA LEU A 63 6.69 4.54 10.33
C LEU A 63 7.97 4.95 9.60
N ILE A 64 9.10 4.84 10.29
CA ILE A 64 10.43 5.03 9.69
C ILE A 64 10.80 3.88 8.74
N PRO A 65 11.67 4.10 7.74
CA PRO A 65 12.09 3.06 6.79
C PRO A 65 12.66 1.80 7.46
N GLU A 66 13.27 1.91 8.64
CA GLU A 66 13.78 0.77 9.40
C GLU A 66 12.67 -0.24 9.77
N ALA A 67 11.40 0.19 9.84
CA ALA A 67 10.27 -0.71 10.02
C ALA A 67 10.13 -1.71 8.86
N ILE A 68 10.56 -1.35 7.65
CA ILE A 68 10.60 -2.26 6.48
C ILE A 68 11.61 -3.38 6.72
N LYS A 69 12.78 -3.04 7.27
CA LYS A 69 13.78 -4.04 7.66
C LYS A 69 13.30 -4.91 8.83
N ALA A 70 12.64 -4.32 9.82
CA ALA A 70 12.04 -5.06 10.92
C ALA A 70 11.00 -6.08 10.43
N PHE A 71 10.13 -5.65 9.52
CA PHE A 71 9.17 -6.55 8.88
C PHE A 71 9.84 -7.70 8.15
N SER A 72 10.85 -7.40 7.33
CA SER A 72 11.59 -8.41 6.56
C SER A 72 12.19 -9.49 7.47
N ASN A 73 12.75 -9.09 8.61
CA ASN A 73 13.30 -10.01 9.61
C ASN A 73 12.21 -10.83 10.32
N LEU A 74 11.13 -10.20 10.76
CA LEU A 74 10.05 -10.86 11.51
C LEU A 74 9.32 -11.91 10.68
N TYR A 75 9.11 -11.63 9.39
CA TYR A 75 8.29 -12.46 8.51
C TYR A 75 9.11 -13.25 7.48
N ASN A 76 10.44 -13.21 7.59
CA ASN A 76 11.38 -13.95 6.74
C ASN A 76 11.07 -13.76 5.24
N CYS A 77 10.93 -12.51 4.82
CA CYS A 77 10.64 -12.15 3.44
C CYS A 77 11.62 -11.09 2.92
N LYS A 78 11.90 -11.10 1.62
CA LYS A 78 12.61 -10.01 0.95
C LYS A 78 11.63 -8.89 0.64
N ILE A 79 12.06 -7.63 0.79
CA ILE A 79 11.28 -6.47 0.40
C ILE A 79 12.08 -5.63 -0.58
N THR A 80 11.47 -5.30 -1.71
CA THR A 80 12.07 -4.42 -2.72
C THR A 80 11.24 -3.15 -2.82
N VAL A 81 11.87 -2.02 -2.50
CA VAL A 81 11.25 -0.70 -2.53
C VAL A 81 11.75 0.06 -3.75
N PHE A 82 10.84 0.38 -4.67
CA PHE A 82 11.09 1.24 -5.81
C PHE A 82 10.77 2.70 -5.43
N GLU A 83 11.63 3.62 -5.85
CA GLU A 83 11.38 5.06 -5.67
C GLU A 83 11.71 5.80 -6.96
N LYS A 84 10.67 6.12 -7.75
CA LYS A 84 10.74 6.87 -9.01
C LYS A 84 11.94 6.51 -9.91
N ARG A 85 13.04 7.29 -9.83
CA ARG A 85 14.24 7.21 -10.68
C ARG A 85 15.47 6.68 -9.94
N ARG A 86 15.31 6.18 -8.72
CA ARG A 86 16.40 5.58 -7.95
C ARG A 86 16.48 4.10 -8.21
N TYR A 87 17.67 3.54 -8.01
CA TYR A 87 17.83 2.09 -7.93
C TYR A 87 16.96 1.53 -6.81
N PRO A 88 16.35 0.35 -6.99
CA PRO A 88 15.54 -0.27 -5.96
C PRO A 88 16.37 -0.52 -4.70
N ILE A 89 15.75 -0.32 -3.53
CA ILE A 89 16.34 -0.64 -2.24
C ILE A 89 15.82 -2.01 -1.81
N HIS A 90 16.72 -2.91 -1.45
CA HIS A 90 16.38 -4.26 -1.01
C HIS A 90 16.57 -4.40 0.51
N PHE A 91 15.63 -5.06 1.15
CA PHE A 91 15.65 -5.45 2.55
C PHE A 91 15.46 -6.96 2.66
N GLY A 92 16.21 -7.61 3.57
CA GLY A 92 16.19 -9.06 3.75
C GLY A 92 17.26 -9.78 2.94
N ASP A 93 17.30 -11.11 3.11
CA ASP A 93 18.22 -11.99 2.38
C ASP A 93 17.72 -12.21 0.94
N ASP A 94 18.66 -12.22 -0.02
CA ASP A 94 18.39 -12.40 -1.44
C ASP A 94 17.83 -13.79 -1.79
N ASN A 95 18.03 -14.79 -0.92
CA ASN A 95 17.59 -16.17 -1.13
C ASN A 95 16.17 -16.44 -0.62
N LEU A 96 15.46 -15.43 -0.09
CA LEU A 96 14.12 -15.62 0.45
C LEU A 96 13.09 -15.76 -0.69
N PRO A 97 12.23 -16.80 -0.66
CA PRO A 97 11.28 -17.07 -1.73
C PRO A 97 10.14 -16.06 -1.79
N ASN A 98 9.78 -15.48 -0.63
CA ASN A 98 8.69 -14.53 -0.50
C ASN A 98 9.23 -13.13 -0.70
N ILE A 99 8.82 -12.46 -1.78
CA ILE A 99 9.28 -11.13 -2.13
C ILE A 99 8.10 -10.16 -2.16
N CYS A 100 8.14 -9.15 -1.28
CA CYS A 100 7.22 -8.03 -1.26
C CYS A 100 7.79 -6.89 -2.12
N PHE A 101 6.98 -6.33 -3.01
CA PHE A 101 7.39 -5.22 -3.85
C PHE A 101 6.58 -3.98 -3.50
N LEU A 102 7.25 -2.89 -3.15
CA LEU A 102 6.63 -1.63 -2.76
C LEU A 102 7.06 -0.53 -3.73
N ASN A 103 6.15 0.36 -4.09
CA ASN A 103 6.48 1.65 -4.67
C ASN A 103 6.33 2.74 -3.62
N SER A 104 7.38 3.53 -3.43
CA SER A 104 7.45 4.61 -2.45
C SER A 104 7.38 5.98 -3.13
N TYR A 105 6.63 6.90 -2.52
CA TYR A 105 6.63 8.32 -2.87
C TYR A 105 7.30 9.11 -1.75
N ASN A 106 8.57 9.48 -1.98
CA ASN A 106 9.40 10.24 -1.05
C ASN A 106 9.48 9.62 0.36
N SER A 107 9.40 8.29 0.48
CA SER A 107 9.39 7.56 1.77
C SER A 107 8.24 7.90 2.72
N LEU A 108 7.22 8.63 2.25
CA LEU A 108 6.04 9.04 3.03
C LEU A 108 4.80 8.22 2.68
N HIS A 109 4.76 7.67 1.48
CA HIS A 109 3.61 6.90 1.03
C HIS A 109 4.05 5.67 0.27
N TYR A 110 3.42 4.53 0.59
CA TYR A 110 3.80 3.24 0.04
C TYR A 110 2.61 2.55 -0.61
N ASN A 111 2.85 2.01 -1.81
CA ASN A 111 1.90 1.18 -2.54
C ASN A 111 2.48 -0.21 -2.72
N LEU A 112 1.68 -1.23 -2.41
CA LEU A 112 2.01 -2.61 -2.77
C LEU A 112 1.93 -2.77 -4.29
N LEU A 113 2.92 -3.46 -4.86
CA LEU A 113 2.96 -3.85 -6.26
C LEU A 113 2.63 -5.34 -6.35
N ILE A 114 1.57 -5.66 -7.07
CA ILE A 114 1.10 -7.03 -7.29
C ILE A 114 1.25 -7.33 -8.78
N ASN A 115 1.72 -8.54 -9.12
CA ASN A 115 1.77 -8.98 -10.50
C ASN A 115 0.40 -9.50 -10.94
N ASN A 116 -0.12 -9.00 -12.08
CA ASN A 116 -1.41 -9.39 -12.63
C ASN A 116 -1.32 -10.60 -13.58
N ASP A 117 -0.31 -11.47 -13.44
CA ASP A 117 -0.20 -12.68 -14.28
C ASP A 117 -1.28 -13.75 -13.94
N THR A 118 -2.24 -13.43 -13.08
CA THR A 118 -3.45 -14.24 -12.83
C THR A 118 -4.50 -13.97 -13.90
N THR A 119 -4.54 -14.82 -14.92
CA THR A 119 -5.80 -15.10 -15.64
C THR A 119 -6.85 -15.49 -14.62
N ILE A 120 -7.86 -14.63 -14.46
CA ILE A 120 -9.03 -14.88 -13.63
C ILE A 120 -9.85 -15.97 -14.33
N ASN A 121 -9.69 -17.22 -13.91
CA ASN A 121 -10.69 -18.23 -14.20
C ASN A 121 -11.86 -17.94 -13.23
N ASN A 122 -12.96 -17.46 -13.79
CA ASN A 122 -14.21 -17.30 -13.09
C ASN A 122 -14.70 -18.67 -12.61
N GLU A 123 -14.37 -19.04 -11.38
CA GLU A 123 -15.14 -20.00 -10.57
C GLU A 123 -14.58 -19.91 -9.15
N GLY A 124 -15.47 -19.57 -8.21
CA GLY A 124 -15.09 -19.14 -6.87
C GLY A 124 -14.38 -20.23 -6.09
N GLU A 125 -13.18 -19.95 -5.59
CA GLU A 125 -12.55 -20.70 -4.51
C GLU A 125 -11.40 -19.91 -3.89
N ASN A 126 -11.20 -20.16 -2.58
CA ASN A 126 -10.26 -19.56 -1.64
C ASN A 126 -8.93 -19.03 -2.23
N ILE A 127 -8.65 -17.74 -2.00
CA ILE A 127 -7.35 -17.13 -2.30
C ILE A 127 -6.35 -17.55 -1.22
N ASN A 128 -5.66 -18.67 -1.45
CA ASN A 128 -4.42 -18.99 -0.75
C ASN A 128 -3.33 -17.99 -1.16
N ALA A 129 -2.55 -17.53 -0.18
CA ALA A 129 -1.47 -16.57 -0.31
C ALA A 129 -0.63 -16.81 -1.59
N VAL A 130 -0.66 -15.85 -2.51
CA VAL A 130 0.01 -15.96 -3.79
C VAL A 130 1.47 -15.55 -3.62
N ASN A 131 2.37 -16.51 -3.84
CA ASN A 131 3.81 -16.28 -3.95
C ASN A 131 4.08 -15.47 -5.23
N HIS A 132 4.12 -14.15 -5.13
CA HIS A 132 4.41 -13.28 -6.26
C HIS A 132 5.92 -13.12 -6.48
N THR A 133 6.52 -13.99 -7.29
CA THR A 133 7.85 -13.75 -7.86
C THR A 133 7.69 -12.83 -9.08
N LEU A 134 8.03 -11.54 -8.95
CA LEU A 134 7.99 -10.58 -10.07
C LEU A 134 9.24 -10.72 -10.95
N ASN A 135 9.02 -10.83 -12.26
CA ASN A 135 10.04 -10.61 -13.28
C ASN A 135 10.26 -9.10 -13.44
N THR A 136 11.47 -8.62 -13.18
CA THR A 136 11.82 -7.20 -13.01
C THR A 136 11.64 -6.31 -14.25
N ASN A 137 11.27 -6.88 -15.40
CA ASN A 137 11.21 -6.17 -16.67
C ASN A 137 9.81 -5.68 -17.09
N LYS A 138 8.74 -5.99 -16.34
CA LYS A 138 7.36 -5.54 -16.65
C LYS A 138 6.56 -5.29 -15.38
N VAL A 139 6.78 -4.16 -14.72
CA VAL A 139 5.85 -3.68 -13.69
C VAL A 139 4.89 -2.71 -14.35
N THR A 140 3.60 -3.07 -14.45
CA THR A 140 2.58 -2.20 -15.04
C THR A 140 1.29 -2.28 -14.22
N GLN A 141 1.30 -1.70 -13.02
CA GLN A 141 0.22 -0.88 -12.43
C GLN A 141 0.35 -0.76 -10.92
N VAL A 142 -0.07 0.39 -10.40
CA VAL A 142 -0.23 0.69 -8.99
C VAL A 142 -1.66 0.30 -8.61
N VAL A 143 -1.84 -0.59 -7.65
CA VAL A 143 -3.19 -0.85 -7.11
C VAL A 143 -3.59 0.33 -6.22
N GLN A 144 -4.44 1.22 -6.75
CA GLN A 144 -5.26 2.12 -5.94
C GLN A 144 -6.54 1.38 -5.58
N ILE A 145 -6.61 0.89 -4.34
CA ILE A 145 -7.83 0.28 -3.80
C ILE A 145 -8.71 1.44 -3.33
N ASN A 146 -9.75 1.77 -4.08
CA ASN A 146 -10.79 2.69 -3.62
C ASN A 146 -11.67 1.93 -2.62
N ASN A 147 -11.59 2.26 -1.33
CA ASN A 147 -12.50 1.71 -0.34
C ASN A 147 -13.84 2.44 -0.38
N HIS A 148 -14.66 2.17 -1.39
CA HIS A 148 -16.10 2.42 -1.28
C HIS A 148 -16.79 1.11 -0.91
N SER A 149 -17.17 0.98 0.35
CA SER A 149 -18.19 0.01 0.75
C SER A 149 -19.43 0.18 -0.15
N PRO A 150 -20.02 -0.89 -0.69
CA PRO A 150 -21.32 -0.77 -1.33
C PRO A 150 -22.31 -0.34 -0.24
N LEU A 151 -22.89 0.85 -0.40
CA LEU A 151 -24.12 1.24 0.29
C LEU A 151 -25.21 0.26 -0.17
N ILE A 152 -25.48 -0.75 0.66
CA ILE A 152 -26.66 -1.60 0.52
C ILE A 152 -27.85 -0.71 0.89
N LEU A 153 -28.53 -0.17 -0.12
CA LEU A 153 -29.84 0.45 0.08
C LEU A 153 -30.88 -0.68 0.22
N PRO A 154 -31.69 -0.71 1.29
CA PRO A 154 -32.78 -1.67 1.39
C PRO A 154 -33.85 -1.36 0.32
N GLU A 155 -34.28 -2.40 -0.40
CA GLU A 155 -35.30 -2.31 -1.43
C GLU A 155 -36.64 -1.79 -0.85
N GLY A 156 -37.17 -0.71 -1.43
CA GLY A 156 -38.57 -0.33 -1.21
C GLY A 156 -38.95 1.13 -1.47
N ARG A 157 -39.57 1.36 -2.64
CA ARG A 157 -40.47 2.48 -3.04
C ARG A 157 -39.91 3.81 -3.56
N VAL A 158 -40.10 3.94 -4.88
CA VAL A 158 -40.45 5.05 -5.81
C VAL A 158 -40.52 6.51 -5.30
N GLU A 159 -39.92 7.39 -6.14
CA GLU A 159 -40.25 8.79 -6.57
C GLU A 159 -38.98 9.66 -6.43
N SER A 160 -38.57 10.59 -7.30
CA SER A 160 -38.88 11.06 -8.66
C SER A 160 -37.80 12.13 -8.97
N GLU A 161 -37.37 12.24 -10.22
CA GLU A 161 -36.76 13.41 -10.89
C GLU A 161 -35.65 14.23 -10.18
N ILE A 162 -34.48 14.37 -10.81
CA ILE A 162 -33.99 15.67 -11.34
C ILE A 162 -32.87 15.42 -12.35
N GLU A 163 -33.20 15.91 -13.53
CA GLU A 163 -32.48 16.12 -14.76
C GLU A 163 -31.16 16.91 -14.61
N ILE A 164 -30.04 16.37 -15.10
CA ILE A 164 -28.95 17.20 -15.65
C ILE A 164 -28.54 16.62 -17.00
N LYS A 165 -29.03 17.31 -18.04
CA LYS A 165 -28.75 17.05 -19.45
C LYS A 165 -27.27 17.15 -19.77
N ASN A 166 -26.74 16.09 -20.37
CA ASN A 166 -25.62 16.14 -21.30
C ASN A 166 -25.96 17.06 -22.49
N LYS A 167 -25.07 18.01 -22.81
CA LYS A 167 -24.90 18.52 -24.17
C LYS A 167 -23.42 18.72 -24.47
N GLU A 168 -22.85 17.72 -25.12
CA GLU A 168 -21.66 17.90 -25.94
C GLU A 168 -21.97 18.75 -27.17
N LYS A 169 -20.96 19.55 -27.56
CA LYS A 169 -20.57 19.97 -28.91
C LYS A 169 -21.58 20.71 -29.79
N LYS A 170 -21.17 21.92 -30.21
CA LYS A 170 -20.89 22.19 -31.64
C LYS A 170 -19.99 23.42 -31.83
N VAL A 171 -19.01 23.23 -32.70
CA VAL A 171 -18.09 24.20 -33.31
C VAL A 171 -18.79 24.89 -34.49
N ASN A 172 -18.60 26.22 -34.64
CA ASN A 172 -18.42 26.99 -35.90
C ASN A 172 -18.26 28.48 -35.52
N ILE A 173 -17.10 29.13 -35.69
CA ILE A 173 -16.52 29.73 -36.91
C ILE A 173 -17.22 31.05 -37.32
N ASP A 174 -16.37 32.08 -37.50
CA ASP A 174 -16.56 33.42 -38.09
C ASP A 174 -17.26 34.50 -37.23
N ASN A 175 -16.82 35.75 -37.13
CA ASN A 175 -16.01 36.54 -38.08
C ASN A 175 -15.25 37.69 -37.39
N GLN A 176 -14.13 38.07 -37.99
CA GLN A 176 -13.38 39.29 -37.75
C GLN A 176 -14.08 40.54 -38.33
N ASN A 177 -13.67 41.71 -37.83
CA ASN A 177 -13.66 43.04 -38.47
C ASN A 177 -15.01 43.71 -38.80
N LYS A 178 -15.40 44.73 -38.01
CA LYS A 178 -15.10 46.16 -38.28
C LYS A 178 -15.69 47.05 -37.18
#